data_AF-A0A031LXG6-F1
#
_entry.id   AF-A0A031LXG6-F1
#
_cell.length_a   1.000
_cell.length_b   1.000
_cell.length_c   1.000
_cell.angle_alpha   90.00
_cell.angle_beta   90.00
_cell.angle_gamma   90.00
#
_symmetry.space_group_name_H-M   'P 1'
#
loop_
_entity.id
_entity.type
_entity.pdbx_description
1 polymer ?
#
loop_
_entity_poly.entity_id
_entity_poly.type
_entity_poly.pdbx_seq_one_letter_code
_entity_poly.pdbx_strand_id
1 'polypeptide(L)'
;DVIVLNDPYISGTHLNDVMMVSPIYCSDKLVGYAVNKAHHVDVGGPVPGSINPNATTLYEEGLIIPPTYLMEKGKLNRDVLDLILSNFKSPYTSIGDLNAQIAANRLGILRVSQLIDKYGLESVRRGWEESITYSRELSLKEIEKWPKGTYSAVDYLEGIDGNLIKIKVNVTISEDKIIADFNGTDPQLPQPLNAVYGVTFSATTFVIRSLIGKEIPTNEGFYSLIDVRASEGLLVNPIKPAPVSGGNVETTQRIADTVFKSLSGVLPDKVPAAGSGTMMNVMLGGYYKGSYWAHYETIGGGTGGRANKDGVSGVHVNMTNTLNTPIEIAEKDYPLLFTAYHIRYRSGGDGKHKGGDGIVRAFKILAETKLSILG
;
A
#
# COMPACT_ATOMS: atom_id res chain seq x y z
N ASP A 1 25.07 4.88 -7.12
CA ASP A 1 24.07 4.65 -8.17
C ASP A 1 22.67 4.75 -7.59
N VAL A 2 21.67 4.98 -8.44
CA VAL A 2 20.24 4.94 -8.09
C VAL A 2 19.51 4.19 -9.18
N ILE A 3 18.88 3.08 -8.83
CA ILE A 3 17.96 2.34 -9.69
C ILE A 3 16.54 2.84 -9.40
N VAL A 4 15.78 3.16 -10.44
CA VAL A 4 14.36 3.50 -10.37
C VAL A 4 13.54 2.39 -11.05
N LEU A 5 12.37 2.08 -10.49
CA LEU A 5 11.41 1.12 -11.05
C LEU A 5 10.00 1.38 -10.50
N ASN A 6 8.98 1.00 -11.26
CA ASN A 6 7.60 0.96 -10.78
C ASN A 6 6.80 -0.25 -11.29
N ASP A 7 7.39 -1.15 -12.10
CA ASP A 7 6.68 -2.35 -12.57
C ASP A 7 6.12 -3.15 -11.37
N PRO A 8 4.80 -3.24 -11.20
CA PRO A 8 4.20 -3.79 -9.98
C PRO A 8 4.45 -5.28 -9.81
N TYR A 9 4.71 -5.99 -10.91
CA TYR A 9 5.09 -7.41 -10.88
C TYR A 9 6.52 -7.63 -10.36
N ILE A 10 7.30 -6.56 -10.18
CA ILE A 10 8.63 -6.56 -9.57
C ILE A 10 8.63 -5.77 -8.24
N SER A 11 8.04 -4.57 -8.24
CA SER A 11 8.03 -3.63 -7.12
C SER A 11 7.01 -4.00 -6.03
N GLY A 12 6.00 -4.81 -6.36
CA GLY A 12 5.06 -5.40 -5.42
C GLY A 12 3.84 -4.56 -5.03
N THR A 13 3.51 -3.49 -5.75
CA THR A 13 2.26 -2.71 -5.54
C THR A 13 1.55 -2.32 -6.85
N HIS A 14 1.64 -1.06 -7.29
CA HIS A 14 1.05 -0.52 -8.54
C HIS A 14 1.99 0.51 -9.18
N LEU A 15 1.67 1.00 -10.38
CA LEU A 15 2.58 1.89 -11.13
C LEU A 15 2.84 3.23 -10.46
N ASN A 16 1.89 3.78 -9.70
CA ASN A 16 2.08 5.05 -9.01
C ASN A 16 3.15 4.96 -7.91
N ASP A 17 3.45 3.77 -7.41
CA ASP A 17 4.45 3.60 -6.36
C ASP A 17 5.85 3.41 -6.97
N VAL A 18 6.51 4.52 -7.24
CA VAL A 18 7.86 4.55 -7.80
C VAL A 18 8.87 4.20 -6.70
N MET A 19 9.64 3.14 -6.90
CA MET A 19 10.68 2.66 -6.01
C MET A 19 12.06 3.17 -6.46
N MET A 20 12.91 3.52 -5.50
CA MET A 20 14.32 3.82 -5.71
C MET A 20 15.22 2.97 -4.81
N VAL A 21 16.23 2.34 -5.42
CA VAL A 21 17.22 1.50 -4.73
C VAL A 21 18.60 2.11 -4.92
N SER A 22 19.33 2.31 -3.82
CA SER A 22 20.69 2.83 -3.85
C SER A 22 21.62 1.92 -3.03
N PRO A 23 22.72 1.42 -3.60
CA PRO A 23 23.64 0.56 -2.86
C PRO A 23 24.44 1.36 -1.83
N ILE A 24 24.74 0.70 -0.70
CA ILE A 24 25.59 1.21 0.36
C ILE A 24 26.89 0.41 0.32
N TYR A 25 28.02 1.12 0.16
CA TYR A 25 29.36 0.52 0.13
C TYR A 25 30.17 0.92 1.37
N CYS A 26 31.01 0.00 1.84
CA CYS A 26 32.07 0.26 2.80
C CYS A 26 33.40 -0.15 2.16
N SER A 27 34.30 0.83 1.95
CA SER A 27 35.48 0.70 1.08
C SER A 27 35.07 0.34 -0.35
N ASP A 28 35.01 -0.95 -0.70
CA ASP A 28 34.53 -1.46 -2.00
C ASP A 28 33.55 -2.63 -1.86
N LYS A 29 33.14 -2.95 -0.63
CA LYS A 29 32.21 -4.04 -0.35
C LYS A 29 30.79 -3.48 -0.28
N LEU A 30 29.88 -4.09 -1.04
CA LEU A 30 28.45 -3.85 -0.89
C LEU A 30 28.00 -4.38 0.47
N VAL A 31 27.43 -3.51 1.30
CA VAL A 31 26.99 -3.86 2.67
C VAL A 31 25.48 -3.81 2.85
N GLY A 32 24.75 -3.19 1.93
CA GLY A 32 23.29 -3.12 1.97
C GLY A 32 22.74 -2.17 0.92
N TYR A 33 21.45 -1.86 1.04
CA TYR A 33 20.74 -0.94 0.16
C TYR A 33 19.91 0.04 0.98
N ALA A 34 19.88 1.30 0.55
CA ALA A 34 18.84 2.25 0.92
C ALA A 34 17.72 2.16 -0.11
N VAL A 35 16.51 1.85 0.35
CA VAL A 35 15.33 1.68 -0.51
C VAL A 35 14.23 2.59 -0.01
N ASN A 36 13.59 3.30 -0.93
CA ASN A 36 12.33 3.98 -0.65
C ASN A 36 11.35 3.75 -1.79
N LYS A 37 10.07 3.96 -1.49
CA LYS A 37 8.97 3.90 -2.43
C LYS A 37 8.06 5.08 -2.10
N ALA A 38 7.71 5.86 -3.11
CA ALA A 38 6.81 7.00 -2.97
C ALA A 38 5.68 6.90 -3.98
N HIS A 39 4.50 7.34 -3.57
CA HIS A 39 3.35 7.43 -4.45
C HIS A 39 3.45 8.71 -5.29
N HIS A 40 3.59 8.57 -6.59
CA HIS A 40 3.52 9.66 -7.57
C HIS A 40 2.08 9.76 -8.05
N VAL A 41 1.48 10.95 -7.91
CA VAL A 41 0.09 11.19 -8.33
C VAL A 41 -0.10 10.90 -9.82
N ASP A 42 0.94 11.11 -10.62
CA ASP A 42 0.88 10.80 -12.04
C ASP A 42 2.08 9.98 -12.51
N VAL A 43 1.77 8.93 -13.27
CA VAL A 43 2.76 8.06 -13.92
C VAL A 43 2.43 7.84 -15.40
N GLY A 44 1.71 8.78 -16.02
CA GLY A 44 1.38 8.74 -17.44
C GLY A 44 0.15 7.89 -17.81
N GLY A 45 -0.70 7.54 -16.84
CA GLY A 45 -1.97 6.86 -17.12
C GLY A 45 -2.97 7.75 -17.89
N PRO A 46 -4.01 7.17 -18.52
CA PRO A 46 -4.98 7.89 -19.37
C PRO A 46 -6.01 8.71 -18.58
N VAL A 47 -5.98 8.65 -17.25
CA VAL A 47 -6.88 9.38 -16.35
C VAL A 47 -6.08 10.20 -15.33
N PRO A 48 -6.62 11.31 -14.78
CA PRO A 48 -6.01 11.98 -13.65
C PRO A 48 -5.75 11.02 -12.49
N GLY A 49 -4.61 11.15 -11.82
CA GLY A 49 -4.20 10.22 -10.76
C GLY A 49 -3.58 8.91 -11.26
N SER A 50 -3.62 8.62 -12.57
CA SER A 50 -3.13 7.37 -13.19
C SER A 50 -3.76 6.06 -12.66
N ILE A 51 -4.78 6.14 -11.81
CA ILE A 51 -5.58 5.00 -11.36
C ILE A 51 -6.79 4.88 -12.28
N ASN A 52 -6.66 4.11 -13.36
CA ASN A 52 -7.70 3.94 -14.37
C ASN A 52 -8.70 2.85 -13.97
N PRO A 53 -9.94 3.18 -13.53
CA PRO A 53 -10.91 2.17 -13.10
C PRO A 53 -11.35 1.24 -14.24
N ASN A 54 -11.17 1.65 -15.51
CA ASN A 54 -11.57 0.88 -16.68
C ASN A 54 -10.40 0.15 -17.35
N ALA A 55 -9.23 0.06 -16.69
CA ALA A 55 -8.08 -0.64 -17.25
C ALA A 55 -8.39 -2.13 -17.38
N THR A 56 -8.10 -2.68 -18.56
CA THR A 56 -8.17 -4.11 -18.90
C THR A 56 -6.77 -4.73 -18.99
N THR A 57 -5.73 -3.90 -19.10
CA THR A 57 -4.32 -4.31 -19.05
C THR A 57 -3.48 -3.30 -18.27
N LEU A 58 -2.35 -3.74 -17.70
CA LEU A 58 -1.38 -2.87 -17.01
C LEU A 58 -0.91 -1.70 -17.89
N TYR A 59 -0.83 -1.88 -19.20
CA TYR A 59 -0.38 -0.84 -20.14
C TYR A 59 -1.37 0.34 -20.22
N GLU A 60 -2.60 0.16 -19.76
CA GLU A 60 -3.62 1.21 -19.66
C GLU A 60 -3.58 1.95 -18.32
N GLU A 61 -2.64 1.62 -17.43
CA GLU A 61 -2.47 2.26 -16.11
C GLU A 61 -1.33 3.29 -16.11
N GLY A 62 -0.39 3.22 -17.05
CA GLY A 62 0.67 4.22 -17.21
C GLY A 62 2.01 3.67 -17.68
N LEU A 63 3.07 4.48 -17.52
CA LEU A 63 4.43 4.11 -17.88
C LEU A 63 4.96 3.02 -16.93
N ILE A 64 5.42 1.92 -17.53
CA ILE A 64 6.13 0.86 -16.82
C ILE A 64 7.63 1.13 -16.93
N ILE A 65 8.25 1.39 -15.79
CA ILE A 65 9.69 1.59 -15.62
C ILE A 65 10.25 0.27 -15.07
N PRO A 66 10.93 -0.55 -15.89
CA PRO A 66 11.69 -1.69 -15.39
C PRO A 66 12.89 -1.18 -14.56
N PRO A 67 13.58 -2.05 -13.79
CA PRO A 67 14.81 -1.67 -13.09
C PRO A 67 15.80 -0.94 -14.01
N THR A 68 15.91 0.38 -13.83
CA THR A 68 16.67 1.26 -14.72
C THR A 68 17.56 2.19 -13.90
N TYR A 69 18.80 2.41 -14.34
CA TYR A 69 19.67 3.39 -13.67
C TYR A 69 19.20 4.82 -13.93
N LEU A 70 18.64 5.46 -12.91
CA LEU A 70 18.38 6.89 -12.91
C LEU A 70 19.67 7.68 -12.61
N MET A 71 20.58 7.11 -11.81
CA MET A 71 21.89 7.70 -11.56
C MET A 71 23.00 6.66 -11.60
N GLU A 72 24.10 6.97 -12.28
CA GLU A 72 25.32 6.15 -12.34
C GLU A 72 26.54 6.99 -11.95
N LYS A 73 27.38 6.45 -11.06
CA LYS A 73 28.59 7.11 -10.55
C LYS A 73 28.32 8.53 -10.02
N GLY A 74 27.16 8.70 -9.37
CA GLY A 74 26.69 9.97 -8.82
C GLY A 74 26.18 10.99 -9.87
N LYS A 75 26.13 10.62 -11.15
CA LYS A 75 25.61 11.46 -12.23
C LYS A 75 24.21 11.01 -12.61
N LEU A 76 23.31 11.98 -12.79
CA LEU A 76 21.95 11.74 -13.25
C LEU A 76 21.95 11.36 -14.73
N ASN A 77 21.25 10.28 -15.07
CA ASN A 77 20.97 9.90 -16.44
C ASN A 77 19.84 10.78 -16.98
N ARG A 78 20.20 11.80 -17.77
CA ARG A 78 19.23 12.77 -18.31
C ARG A 78 18.27 12.13 -19.31
N ASP A 79 18.75 11.23 -20.16
CA ASP A 79 17.90 10.58 -21.16
C ASP A 79 16.79 9.75 -20.51
N VAL A 80 17.11 9.03 -19.43
CA VAL A 80 16.12 8.29 -18.64
C VAL A 80 15.14 9.24 -17.94
N LEU A 81 15.65 10.32 -17.32
CA LEU A 81 14.80 11.29 -16.66
C LEU A 81 13.84 11.95 -17.67
N ASP A 82 14.34 12.40 -18.80
CA ASP A 82 13.57 13.07 -19.83
C ASP A 82 12.51 12.13 -20.42
N LEU A 83 12.81 10.84 -20.59
CA LEU A 83 11.84 9.83 -21.01
C LEU A 83 10.71 9.67 -19.98
N ILE A 84 11.04 9.59 -18.68
CA ILE A 84 10.03 9.49 -17.62
C ILE A 84 9.16 10.76 -17.61
N LEU A 85 9.78 11.94 -17.55
CA LEU A 85 9.07 13.22 -17.45
C LEU A 85 8.25 13.55 -18.69
N SER A 86 8.64 13.07 -19.88
CA SER A 86 7.87 13.24 -21.12
C SER A 86 6.59 12.41 -21.14
N ASN A 87 6.51 11.36 -20.32
CA ASN A 87 5.31 10.51 -20.22
C ASN A 87 4.43 10.88 -19.03
N PHE A 88 4.92 11.70 -18.09
CA PHE A 88 4.15 12.15 -16.93
C PHE A 88 3.49 13.49 -17.24
N LYS A 89 2.22 13.65 -16.87
CA LYS A 89 1.44 14.87 -17.14
C LYS A 89 1.76 16.02 -16.17
N SER A 90 2.43 15.73 -15.06
CA SER A 90 2.82 16.70 -14.01
C SER A 90 4.34 16.74 -13.76
N PRO A 91 5.18 16.99 -14.78
CA PRO A 91 6.64 16.81 -14.70
C PRO A 91 7.32 17.66 -13.62
N TYR A 92 6.78 18.84 -13.32
CA TYR A 92 7.30 19.72 -12.25
C TYR A 92 7.13 19.11 -10.84
N THR A 93 5.99 18.47 -10.58
CA THR A 93 5.77 17.76 -9.30
C THR A 93 6.64 16.51 -9.25
N SER A 94 6.65 15.75 -10.35
CA SER A 94 7.40 14.48 -10.45
C SER A 94 8.90 14.66 -10.27
N ILE A 95 9.51 15.74 -10.78
CA ILE A 95 10.93 16.02 -10.51
C ILE A 95 11.17 16.32 -9.02
N GLY A 96 10.21 16.95 -8.34
CA GLY A 96 10.22 17.15 -6.89
C GLY A 96 10.23 15.83 -6.14
N ASP A 97 9.31 14.91 -6.49
CA ASP A 97 9.20 13.59 -5.89
C ASP A 97 10.48 12.76 -6.11
N LEU A 98 10.99 12.71 -7.35
CA LEU A 98 12.23 12.00 -7.67
C LEU A 98 13.42 12.56 -6.87
N ASN A 99 13.55 13.89 -6.77
CA ASN A 99 14.62 14.51 -5.99
C ASN A 99 14.49 14.21 -4.49
N ALA A 100 13.28 14.22 -3.94
CA ALA A 100 13.03 13.88 -2.55
C ALA A 100 13.43 12.42 -2.25
N GLN A 101 13.08 11.49 -3.14
CA GLN A 101 13.48 10.08 -3.03
C GLN A 101 15.00 9.89 -3.12
N ILE A 102 15.67 10.57 -4.05
CA ILE A 102 17.15 10.55 -4.15
C ILE A 102 17.77 11.09 -2.86
N ALA A 103 17.26 12.20 -2.33
CA ALA A 103 17.76 12.79 -1.10
C ALA A 103 17.56 11.87 0.11
N ALA A 104 16.40 11.20 0.20
CA ALA A 104 16.11 10.22 1.25
C ALA A 104 17.11 9.05 1.23
N ASN A 105 17.37 8.46 0.06
CA ASN A 105 18.37 7.39 -0.07
C ASN A 105 19.79 7.86 0.26
N ARG A 106 20.18 9.07 -0.18
CA ARG A 106 21.49 9.66 0.18
C ARG A 106 21.65 9.83 1.68
N LEU A 107 20.60 10.28 2.38
CA LEU A 107 20.62 10.38 3.83
C LEU A 107 20.73 8.98 4.47
N GLY A 108 19.99 7.99 3.97
CA GLY A 108 20.11 6.60 4.42
C GLY A 108 21.53 6.04 4.30
N ILE A 109 22.17 6.24 3.14
CA ILE A 109 23.58 5.87 2.91
C ILE A 109 24.48 6.56 3.94
N LEU A 110 24.36 7.88 4.09
CA LEU A 110 25.16 8.66 5.04
C LEU A 110 25.02 8.15 6.48
N ARG A 111 23.79 7.85 6.93
CA ARG A 111 23.55 7.39 8.31
C ARG A 111 24.12 6.00 8.56
N VAL A 112 24.02 5.09 7.59
CA VAL A 112 24.64 3.77 7.71
C VAL A 112 26.16 3.87 7.69
N SER A 113 26.75 4.70 6.82
CA SER A 113 28.19 4.97 6.82
C SER A 113 28.66 5.52 8.17
N GLN A 114 27.94 6.49 8.76
CA GLN A 114 28.26 7.03 10.09
C GLN A 114 28.22 5.97 11.20
N LEU A 115 27.30 5.00 11.13
CA LEU A 115 27.27 3.88 12.07
C LEU A 115 28.49 2.97 11.91
N ILE A 116 28.86 2.67 10.66
CA ILE A 116 30.03 1.85 10.33
C ILE A 116 31.33 2.54 10.76
N ASP A 117 31.47 3.84 10.51
CA ASP A 117 32.65 4.62 10.90
C ASP A 117 32.82 4.64 12.42
N LYS A 118 31.71 4.71 13.16
CA LYS A 118 31.72 4.78 14.62
C LYS A 118 31.96 3.42 15.30
N TYR A 119 31.36 2.34 14.78
CA TYR A 119 31.33 1.04 15.48
C TYR A 119 32.08 -0.08 14.75
N GLY A 120 32.51 0.15 13.51
CA GLY A 120 33.06 -0.87 12.63
C GLY A 120 31.98 -1.72 11.95
N LEU A 121 32.27 -2.17 10.72
CA LEU A 121 31.32 -2.92 9.89
C LEU A 121 30.82 -4.21 10.57
N GLU A 122 31.71 -4.98 11.17
CA GLU A 122 31.36 -6.25 11.82
C GLU A 122 30.42 -6.06 13.00
N SER A 123 30.61 -5.01 13.80
CA SER A 123 29.71 -4.68 14.92
C SER A 123 28.32 -4.27 14.43
N VAL A 124 28.26 -3.48 13.35
CA VAL A 124 26.99 -3.05 12.74
C VAL A 124 26.24 -4.25 12.17
N ARG A 125 26.92 -5.13 11.41
CA ARG A 125 26.33 -6.36 10.86
C ARG A 125 25.78 -7.26 11.96
N ARG A 126 26.56 -7.48 13.01
CA ARG A 126 26.11 -8.25 14.17
C ARG A 126 24.85 -7.63 14.80
N GLY A 127 24.81 -6.31 14.97
CA GLY A 127 23.63 -5.62 15.48
C GLY A 127 22.38 -5.81 14.60
N TRP A 128 22.53 -5.86 13.27
CA TRP A 128 21.43 -6.18 12.37
C TRP A 128 20.95 -7.63 12.52
N GLU A 129 21.89 -8.59 12.57
CA GLU A 129 21.58 -10.02 12.75
C GLU A 129 20.91 -10.28 14.12
N GLU A 130 21.40 -9.65 15.19
CA GLU A 130 20.80 -9.69 16.52
C GLU A 130 19.39 -9.06 16.51
N SER A 131 19.19 -7.95 15.79
CA SER A 131 17.86 -7.32 15.66
C SER A 131 16.85 -8.20 14.93
N ILE A 132 17.30 -8.94 13.91
CA ILE A 132 16.46 -9.91 13.17
C ILE A 132 16.13 -11.10 14.08
N THR A 133 17.12 -11.65 14.77
CA THR A 133 16.92 -12.77 15.71
C THR A 133 15.97 -12.39 16.84
N TYR A 134 16.19 -11.22 17.44
CA TYR A 134 15.35 -10.69 18.51
C TYR A 134 13.90 -10.47 18.07
N SER A 135 13.68 -9.89 16.88
CA SER A 135 12.35 -9.73 16.30
C SER A 135 11.65 -11.08 16.15
N ARG A 136 12.36 -12.08 15.59
CA ARG A 136 11.82 -13.45 15.42
C ARG A 136 11.40 -14.07 16.75
N GLU A 137 12.27 -14.03 17.75
CA GLU A 137 11.98 -14.60 19.07
C GLU A 137 10.79 -13.93 19.76
N LEU A 138 10.70 -12.61 19.69
CA LEU A 138 9.58 -11.87 20.27
C LEU A 138 8.26 -12.18 19.55
N SER A 139 8.28 -12.20 18.21
CA SER A 139 7.10 -12.52 17.41
C SER A 139 6.62 -13.94 17.68
N LEU A 140 7.54 -14.91 17.73
CA LEU A 140 7.24 -16.30 18.02
C LEU A 140 6.58 -16.47 19.40
N LYS A 141 7.15 -15.84 20.45
CA LYS A 141 6.58 -15.86 21.80
C LYS A 141 5.14 -15.35 21.87
N GLU A 142 4.75 -14.41 21.00
CA GLU A 142 3.37 -13.91 20.95
C GLU A 142 2.44 -14.83 20.13
N ILE A 143 2.93 -15.41 19.04
CA ILE A 143 2.19 -16.36 18.19
C ILE A 143 1.98 -17.71 18.89
N GLU A 144 2.91 -18.15 19.75
CA GLU A 144 2.79 -19.36 20.58
C GLU A 144 1.53 -19.37 21.46
N LYS A 145 1.07 -18.19 21.89
CA LYS A 145 -0.13 -18.02 22.72
C LYS A 145 -1.44 -18.14 21.95
N TRP A 146 -1.39 -18.10 20.63
CA TRP A 146 -2.60 -18.16 19.80
C TRP A 146 -3.06 -19.62 19.66
N PRO A 147 -4.39 -19.87 19.64
CA PRO A 147 -4.91 -21.21 19.40
C PRO A 147 -4.35 -21.79 18.10
N LYS A 148 -3.86 -23.03 18.17
CA LYS A 148 -3.32 -23.74 17.02
C LYS A 148 -4.45 -24.37 16.20
N GLY A 149 -4.28 -24.40 14.88
CA GLY A 149 -5.28 -24.95 13.97
C GLY A 149 -5.32 -24.20 12.65
N THR A 150 -6.29 -24.57 11.82
CA THR A 150 -6.56 -23.92 10.53
C THR A 150 -7.92 -23.26 10.58
N TYR A 151 -7.96 -21.98 10.22
CA TYR A 151 -9.16 -21.16 10.25
C TYR A 151 -9.41 -20.55 8.89
N SER A 152 -10.65 -20.67 8.41
CA SER A 152 -11.01 -20.29 7.04
C SER A 152 -11.97 -19.12 7.04
N ALA A 153 -11.82 -18.24 6.07
CA ALA A 153 -12.80 -17.21 5.77
C ALA A 153 -12.97 -17.03 4.27
N VAL A 154 -14.17 -16.59 3.91
CA VAL A 154 -14.51 -16.10 2.58
C VAL A 154 -15.14 -14.73 2.74
N ASP A 155 -14.73 -13.80 1.89
CA ASP A 155 -15.39 -12.53 1.70
C ASP A 155 -15.41 -12.15 0.22
N TYR A 156 -16.12 -11.08 -0.13
CA TYR A 156 -16.35 -10.69 -1.52
C TYR A 156 -16.03 -9.23 -1.76
N LEU A 157 -15.44 -8.94 -2.92
CA LEU A 157 -15.43 -7.63 -3.55
C LEU A 157 -16.60 -7.50 -4.51
N GLU A 158 -17.06 -6.28 -4.73
CA GLU A 158 -17.96 -5.96 -5.82
C GLU A 158 -17.13 -5.52 -7.03
N GLY A 159 -17.30 -6.20 -8.17
CA GLY A 159 -16.69 -5.81 -9.44
C GLY A 159 -17.43 -4.63 -10.07
N ILE A 160 -16.87 -4.09 -11.16
CA ILE A 160 -17.44 -2.92 -11.85
C ILE A 160 -18.87 -3.21 -12.38
N ASP A 161 -19.14 -4.47 -12.73
CA ASP A 161 -20.43 -4.94 -13.24
C ASP A 161 -21.38 -5.38 -12.12
N GLY A 162 -21.05 -5.12 -10.84
CA GLY A 162 -21.81 -5.53 -9.66
C GLY A 162 -21.67 -7.01 -9.28
N ASN A 163 -20.79 -7.75 -9.96
CA ASN A 163 -20.55 -9.15 -9.67
C ASN A 163 -19.74 -9.33 -8.37
N LEU A 164 -20.08 -10.33 -7.58
CA LEU A 164 -19.30 -10.67 -6.39
C LEU A 164 -18.06 -11.48 -6.77
N ILE A 165 -16.89 -10.96 -6.42
CA ILE A 165 -15.59 -11.58 -6.65
C ILE A 165 -15.09 -12.13 -5.32
N LYS A 166 -14.90 -13.43 -5.25
CA LYS A 166 -14.59 -14.15 -4.01
C LYS A 166 -13.11 -14.07 -3.66
N ILE A 167 -12.81 -13.72 -2.41
CA ILE A 167 -11.51 -13.89 -1.76
C ILE A 167 -11.65 -14.94 -0.67
N LYS A 168 -10.80 -15.96 -0.70
CA LYS A 168 -10.77 -17.04 0.29
C LYS A 168 -9.38 -17.13 0.89
N VAL A 169 -9.32 -17.32 2.20
CA VAL A 169 -8.07 -17.65 2.90
C VAL A 169 -8.28 -18.79 3.89
N ASN A 170 -7.28 -19.65 4.02
CA ASN A 170 -7.13 -20.57 5.14
C ASN A 170 -5.86 -20.16 5.90
N VAL A 171 -5.99 -19.75 7.15
CA VAL A 171 -4.87 -19.37 8.02
C VAL A 171 -4.59 -20.51 8.98
N THR A 172 -3.44 -21.16 8.81
CA THR A 172 -2.92 -22.19 9.73
C THR A 172 -1.93 -21.57 10.70
N ILE A 173 -2.20 -21.71 11.99
CA ILE A 173 -1.28 -21.31 13.08
C ILE A 173 -0.62 -22.58 13.63
N SER A 174 0.69 -22.74 13.39
CA SER A 174 1.53 -23.79 13.98
C SER A 174 2.31 -23.27 15.19
N GLU A 175 3.17 -24.11 15.77
CA GLU A 175 4.06 -23.70 16.85
C GLU A 175 5.04 -22.60 16.41
N ASP A 176 5.52 -22.66 15.17
CA ASP A 176 6.66 -21.89 14.66
C ASP A 176 6.35 -21.01 13.44
N LYS A 177 5.15 -21.09 12.88
CA LYS A 177 4.78 -20.40 11.64
C LYS A 177 3.28 -20.10 11.55
N ILE A 178 2.95 -19.12 10.72
CA ILE A 178 1.59 -18.84 10.25
C ILE A 178 1.59 -19.01 8.73
N ILE A 179 0.70 -19.85 8.22
CA ILE A 179 0.52 -20.07 6.79
C ILE A 179 -0.82 -19.49 6.38
N ALA A 180 -0.84 -18.53 5.46
CA ALA A 180 -2.05 -18.00 4.84
C ALA A 180 -2.15 -18.51 3.41
N ASP A 181 -3.05 -19.46 3.17
CA ASP A 181 -3.29 -20.06 1.85
C ASP A 181 -4.54 -19.47 1.21
N PHE A 182 -4.35 -18.75 0.10
CA PHE A 182 -5.38 -18.08 -0.67
C PHE A 182 -5.97 -18.92 -1.81
N ASN A 183 -5.56 -20.19 -1.94
CA ASN A 183 -6.13 -21.07 -2.96
C ASN A 183 -7.64 -21.22 -2.79
N GLY A 184 -8.35 -21.07 -3.91
CA GLY A 184 -9.82 -21.02 -3.97
C GLY A 184 -10.41 -19.60 -3.98
N THR A 185 -9.56 -18.56 -3.94
CA THR A 185 -9.87 -17.21 -4.43
C THR A 185 -10.17 -17.27 -5.93
N ASP A 186 -10.99 -16.34 -6.43
CA ASP A 186 -11.32 -16.31 -7.86
C ASP A 186 -10.10 -15.97 -8.75
N PRO A 187 -10.13 -16.36 -10.04
CA PRO A 187 -9.10 -16.01 -11.00
C PRO A 187 -8.92 -14.49 -11.15
N GLN A 188 -7.77 -14.08 -11.65
CA GLN A 188 -7.52 -12.70 -12.05
C GLN A 188 -8.56 -12.20 -13.08
N LEU A 189 -8.82 -10.90 -13.08
CA LEU A 189 -9.89 -10.25 -13.84
C LEU A 189 -9.33 -9.32 -14.93
N PRO A 190 -10.08 -9.08 -16.00
CA PRO A 190 -9.78 -8.02 -16.98
C PRO A 190 -10.22 -6.63 -16.46
N GLN A 191 -9.98 -6.35 -15.17
CA GLN A 191 -10.36 -5.13 -14.45
C GLN A 191 -9.27 -4.84 -13.40
N PRO A 192 -9.03 -3.58 -12.99
CA PRO A 192 -7.85 -3.20 -12.21
C PRO A 192 -7.83 -3.70 -10.76
N LEU A 193 -8.76 -4.57 -10.37
CA LEU A 193 -8.90 -5.13 -9.01
C LEU A 193 -7.88 -6.24 -8.68
N ASN A 194 -6.94 -6.56 -9.57
CA ASN A 194 -5.95 -7.61 -9.29
C ASN A 194 -4.87 -7.13 -8.33
N ALA A 195 -4.66 -7.83 -7.21
CA ALA A 195 -3.60 -7.54 -6.26
C ALA A 195 -2.37 -8.41 -6.56
N VAL A 196 -1.26 -7.78 -6.97
CA VAL A 196 0.04 -8.48 -7.09
C VAL A 196 0.44 -9.14 -5.78
N TYR A 197 1.25 -10.20 -5.83
CA TYR A 197 1.64 -10.97 -4.65
C TYR A 197 2.16 -10.10 -3.49
N GLY A 198 2.92 -9.04 -3.79
CA GLY A 198 3.42 -8.10 -2.78
C GLY A 198 2.32 -7.41 -1.97
N VAL A 199 1.18 -7.11 -2.58
CA VAL A 199 -0.02 -6.55 -1.93
C VAL A 199 -0.69 -7.59 -1.03
N THR A 200 -0.81 -8.84 -1.51
CA THR A 200 -1.40 -9.93 -0.71
C THR A 200 -0.54 -10.28 0.48
N PHE A 201 0.78 -10.29 0.31
CA PHE A 201 1.75 -10.48 1.37
C PHE A 201 1.68 -9.35 2.40
N SER A 202 1.65 -8.08 1.96
CA SER A 202 1.61 -6.93 2.86
C SER A 202 0.30 -6.87 3.67
N ALA A 203 -0.85 -7.09 3.03
CA ALA A 203 -2.14 -7.13 3.72
C ALA A 203 -2.21 -8.24 4.77
N THR A 204 -1.73 -9.44 4.43
CA THR A 204 -1.69 -10.57 5.36
C THR A 204 -0.78 -10.29 6.55
N THR A 205 0.46 -9.85 6.28
CA THR A 205 1.46 -9.60 7.33
C THR A 205 1.06 -8.43 8.21
N PHE A 206 0.38 -7.41 7.68
CA PHE A 206 -0.24 -6.35 8.46
C PHE A 206 -1.22 -6.88 9.50
N VAL A 207 -2.16 -7.75 9.09
CA VAL A 207 -3.16 -8.31 10.01
C VAL A 207 -2.47 -9.04 11.15
N ILE A 208 -1.55 -9.95 10.83
CA ILE A 208 -0.80 -10.70 11.83
C ILE A 208 -0.03 -9.75 12.76
N ARG A 209 0.65 -8.75 12.20
CA ARG A 209 1.42 -7.77 12.99
C ARG A 209 0.53 -6.97 13.92
N SER A 210 -0.65 -6.53 13.47
CA SER A 210 -1.58 -5.71 14.25
C SER A 210 -2.20 -6.48 15.43
N LEU A 211 -2.34 -7.80 15.30
CA LEU A 211 -2.89 -8.65 16.38
C LEU A 211 -1.85 -8.97 17.46
N ILE A 212 -0.57 -8.78 17.14
CA ILE A 212 0.52 -8.79 18.12
C ILE A 212 0.51 -7.45 18.87
N GLY A 213 -0.17 -7.44 20.02
CA GLY A 213 -0.35 -6.27 20.90
C GLY A 213 0.90 -5.80 21.65
N LYS A 214 2.10 -6.04 21.09
CA LYS A 214 3.38 -5.56 21.61
C LYS A 214 4.14 -4.81 20.54
N GLU A 215 4.95 -3.87 21.00
CA GLU A 215 5.96 -3.23 20.18
C GLU A 215 7.09 -4.23 19.92
N ILE A 216 7.18 -4.69 18.69
CA ILE A 216 8.18 -5.62 18.17
C ILE A 216 8.75 -4.98 16.90
N PRO A 217 10.08 -4.95 16.73
CA PRO A 217 10.69 -4.50 15.49
C PRO A 217 10.14 -5.29 14.30
N THR A 218 9.63 -4.61 13.29
CA THR A 218 9.14 -5.25 12.06
C THR A 218 10.30 -5.37 11.07
N ASN A 219 10.91 -6.55 10.99
CA ASN A 219 11.97 -6.90 10.04
C ASN A 219 11.84 -8.37 9.62
N GLU A 220 12.83 -8.92 8.92
CA GLU A 220 12.82 -10.31 8.45
C GLU A 220 12.58 -11.35 9.57
N GLY A 221 12.91 -11.04 10.81
CA GLY A 221 12.62 -11.91 11.95
C GLY A 221 11.11 -12.18 12.11
N PHE A 222 10.29 -11.14 11.97
CA PHE A 222 8.84 -11.25 11.95
C PHE A 222 8.33 -11.87 10.64
N TYR A 223 8.80 -11.38 9.49
CA TYR A 223 8.29 -11.83 8.19
C TYR A 223 8.59 -13.30 7.91
N SER A 224 9.73 -13.81 8.37
CA SER A 224 10.12 -15.23 8.24
C SER A 224 9.21 -16.21 8.99
N LEU A 225 8.29 -15.72 9.84
CA LEU A 225 7.27 -16.54 10.51
C LEU A 225 5.97 -16.64 9.70
N ILE A 226 5.86 -15.95 8.57
CA ILE A 226 4.62 -15.86 7.78
C ILE A 226 4.87 -16.41 6.38
N ASP A 227 4.05 -17.38 5.99
CA ASP A 227 4.06 -18.03 4.68
C ASP A 227 2.78 -17.67 3.95
N VAL A 228 2.87 -16.84 2.91
CA VAL A 228 1.70 -16.48 2.09
C VAL A 228 1.73 -17.27 0.81
N ARG A 229 0.69 -18.08 0.59
CA ARG A 229 0.55 -18.95 -0.58
C ARG A 229 -0.61 -18.48 -1.43
N ALA A 230 -0.30 -18.13 -2.67
CA ALA A 230 -1.29 -17.78 -3.68
C ALA A 230 -0.76 -18.29 -5.03
N SER A 231 -1.49 -19.20 -5.66
CA SER A 231 -1.11 -19.69 -7.00
C SER A 231 -1.16 -18.55 -8.01
N GLU A 232 -0.23 -18.54 -8.97
CA GLU A 232 -0.26 -17.58 -10.08
C GLU A 232 -1.58 -17.70 -10.86
N GLY A 233 -2.10 -16.57 -11.33
CA GLY A 233 -3.36 -16.50 -12.08
C GLY A 233 -4.60 -16.22 -11.21
N LEU A 234 -4.44 -16.14 -9.88
CA LEU A 234 -5.51 -15.73 -8.97
C LEU A 234 -5.59 -14.20 -8.88
N LEU A 235 -6.75 -13.67 -8.45
CA LEU A 235 -6.94 -12.24 -8.18
C LEU A 235 -5.85 -11.66 -7.26
N VAL A 236 -5.34 -12.49 -6.34
CA VAL A 236 -4.36 -12.14 -5.30
C VAL A 236 -2.93 -12.61 -5.64
N ASN A 237 -2.70 -13.08 -6.87
CA ASN A 237 -1.39 -13.29 -7.46
C ASN A 237 -1.53 -13.37 -9.00
N PRO A 238 -1.89 -12.24 -9.65
CA PRO A 238 -2.14 -12.20 -11.08
C PRO A 238 -0.85 -12.40 -11.88
N ILE A 239 -1.02 -12.78 -13.14
CA ILE A 239 0.03 -12.84 -14.16
C ILE A 239 -0.08 -11.59 -15.04
N LYS A 240 1.07 -10.98 -15.35
CA LYS A 240 1.18 -9.86 -16.30
C LYS A 240 0.57 -10.27 -17.67
N PRO A 241 -0.26 -9.43 -18.32
CA PRO A 241 -0.42 -7.99 -18.11
C PRO A 241 -1.73 -7.59 -17.42
N ALA A 242 -2.22 -8.34 -16.44
CA ALA A 242 -3.40 -7.90 -15.68
C ALA A 242 -3.22 -6.47 -15.12
N PRO A 243 -4.27 -5.65 -15.12
CA PRO A 243 -4.27 -4.32 -14.49
C PRO A 243 -4.39 -4.48 -12.96
N VAL A 244 -3.69 -3.65 -12.18
CA VAL A 244 -3.51 -3.84 -10.73
C VAL A 244 -3.70 -2.59 -9.88
N SER A 245 -4.01 -1.43 -10.47
CA SER A 245 -4.10 -0.16 -9.73
C SER A 245 -5.14 -0.22 -8.60
N GLY A 246 -6.28 -0.86 -8.86
CA GLY A 246 -7.34 -1.09 -7.89
C GLY A 246 -7.05 -2.20 -6.88
N GLY A 247 -6.21 -3.17 -7.25
CA GLY A 247 -5.78 -4.23 -6.36
C GLY A 247 -5.02 -3.71 -5.15
N ASN A 248 -4.16 -2.71 -5.36
CA ASN A 248 -3.39 -2.05 -4.30
C ASN A 248 -4.25 -1.24 -3.33
N VAL A 249 -5.47 -0.83 -3.71
CA VAL A 249 -6.29 0.07 -2.88
C VAL A 249 -7.57 -0.59 -2.36
N GLU A 250 -8.33 -1.30 -3.18
CA GLU A 250 -9.60 -1.91 -2.77
C GLU A 250 -9.42 -3.38 -2.40
N THR A 251 -8.79 -4.17 -3.28
CA THR A 251 -8.61 -5.61 -3.03
C THR A 251 -7.74 -5.87 -1.81
N THR A 252 -6.71 -5.06 -1.60
CA THR A 252 -5.88 -5.13 -0.39
C THR A 252 -6.68 -4.99 0.91
N GLN A 253 -7.69 -4.11 0.94
CA GLN A 253 -8.55 -3.91 2.10
C GLN A 253 -9.37 -5.17 2.35
N ARG A 254 -9.94 -5.75 1.29
CA ARG A 254 -10.72 -6.98 1.40
C ARG A 254 -9.87 -8.19 1.77
N ILE A 255 -8.62 -8.27 1.31
CA ILE A 255 -7.66 -9.29 1.78
C ILE A 255 -7.47 -9.16 3.28
N ALA A 256 -7.18 -7.96 3.79
CA ALA A 256 -7.00 -7.72 5.22
C ALA A 256 -8.26 -8.10 6.03
N ASP A 257 -9.44 -7.66 5.58
CA ASP A 257 -10.72 -8.00 6.23
C ASP A 257 -10.98 -9.51 6.23
N THR A 258 -10.66 -10.22 5.14
CA THR A 258 -10.83 -11.68 5.04
C THR A 258 -9.87 -12.41 5.99
N VAL A 259 -8.63 -11.96 6.12
CA VAL A 259 -7.65 -12.53 7.07
C VAL A 259 -8.09 -12.26 8.51
N PHE A 260 -8.51 -11.03 8.84
CA PHE A 260 -9.10 -10.73 10.16
C PHE A 260 -10.29 -11.65 10.45
N LYS A 261 -11.23 -11.77 9.51
CA LYS A 261 -12.41 -12.64 9.62
C LYS A 261 -12.04 -14.08 9.92
N SER A 262 -11.00 -14.63 9.29
CA SER A 262 -10.53 -15.99 9.56
C SER A 262 -10.09 -16.21 11.01
N LEU A 263 -9.51 -15.18 11.64
CA LEU A 263 -8.99 -15.25 13.01
C LEU A 263 -10.01 -14.78 14.06
N SER A 264 -11.12 -14.17 13.66
CA SER A 264 -12.10 -13.55 14.56
C SER A 264 -12.68 -14.51 15.60
N GLY A 265 -12.90 -15.77 15.25
CA GLY A 265 -13.45 -16.78 16.17
C GLY A 265 -12.46 -17.27 17.22
N VAL A 266 -11.15 -17.17 16.97
CA VAL A 266 -10.09 -17.69 17.86
C VAL A 266 -9.31 -16.60 18.58
N LEU A 267 -9.36 -15.37 18.09
CA LEU A 267 -8.81 -14.19 18.75
C LEU A 267 -9.90 -13.12 18.97
N PRO A 268 -11.04 -13.45 19.60
CA PRO A 268 -12.21 -12.57 19.67
C PRO A 268 -11.95 -11.26 20.42
N ASP A 269 -11.00 -11.25 21.34
CA ASP A 269 -10.64 -10.05 22.12
C ASP A 269 -9.66 -9.12 21.39
N LYS A 270 -9.12 -9.55 20.23
CA LYS A 270 -8.09 -8.83 19.47
C LYS A 270 -8.59 -8.37 18.10
N VAL A 271 -9.41 -9.17 17.44
CA VAL A 271 -9.88 -8.90 16.08
C VAL A 271 -11.05 -7.92 16.13
N PRO A 272 -10.95 -6.72 15.51
CA PRO A 272 -12.10 -5.84 15.35
C PRO A 272 -13.06 -6.39 14.28
N ALA A 273 -14.29 -5.88 14.24
CA ALA A 273 -15.13 -6.03 13.05
C ALA A 273 -14.46 -5.36 11.84
N ALA A 274 -14.92 -5.67 10.63
CA ALA A 274 -14.45 -5.02 9.42
C ALA A 274 -14.68 -3.50 9.49
N GLY A 275 -13.74 -2.72 8.96
CA GLY A 275 -13.85 -1.26 8.83
C GLY A 275 -14.65 -0.85 7.61
N SER A 276 -14.38 0.34 7.08
CA SER A 276 -15.00 0.80 5.83
C SER A 276 -14.69 -0.06 4.60
N GLY A 277 -13.63 -0.88 4.65
CA GLY A 277 -13.32 -1.86 3.60
C GLY A 277 -12.81 -1.28 2.28
N THR A 278 -12.43 0.00 2.27
CA THR A 278 -12.01 0.76 1.09
C THR A 278 -10.98 1.83 1.49
N MET A 279 -10.10 2.22 0.57
CA MET A 279 -9.30 3.45 0.71
C MET A 279 -10.03 4.70 0.21
N MET A 280 -11.15 4.53 -0.51
CA MET A 280 -12.01 5.55 -1.08
C MET A 280 -11.22 6.58 -1.88
N ASN A 281 -10.80 6.16 -3.07
CA ASN A 281 -9.95 6.96 -3.94
C ASN A 281 -10.79 7.91 -4.79
N VAL A 282 -10.49 9.21 -4.66
CA VAL A 282 -11.08 10.27 -5.46
C VAL A 282 -9.98 10.90 -6.31
N MET A 283 -10.03 10.63 -7.62
CA MET A 283 -9.15 11.29 -8.59
C MET A 283 -9.94 12.31 -9.40
N LEU A 284 -9.42 13.52 -9.47
CA LEU A 284 -9.96 14.63 -10.24
C LEU A 284 -8.86 15.22 -11.08
N GLY A 285 -9.18 15.70 -12.28
CA GLY A 285 -8.23 16.51 -13.01
C GLY A 285 -8.66 16.85 -14.42
N GLY A 286 -7.83 17.64 -15.07
CA GLY A 286 -8.09 18.17 -16.40
C GLY A 286 -7.17 19.34 -16.70
N TYR A 287 -7.64 20.24 -17.55
CA TYR A 287 -6.94 21.48 -17.86
C TYR A 287 -7.72 22.66 -17.30
N TYR A 288 -7.02 23.53 -16.59
CA TYR A 288 -7.60 24.76 -16.06
C TYR A 288 -6.61 25.91 -16.22
N LYS A 289 -7.07 27.02 -16.81
CA LYS A 289 -6.24 28.22 -17.08
C LYS A 289 -4.92 27.91 -17.81
N GLY A 290 -4.94 26.94 -18.73
CA GLY A 290 -3.78 26.58 -19.55
C GLY A 290 -2.81 25.58 -18.91
N SER A 291 -3.08 25.10 -17.69
CA SER A 291 -2.24 24.13 -16.99
C SER A 291 -2.99 22.84 -16.70
N TYR A 292 -2.28 21.72 -16.80
CA TYR A 292 -2.78 20.43 -16.31
C TYR A 292 -2.84 20.45 -14.78
N TRP A 293 -3.85 19.81 -14.21
CA TRP A 293 -3.95 19.58 -12.78
C TRP A 293 -4.51 18.18 -12.51
N ALA A 294 -4.07 17.59 -11.41
CA ALA A 294 -4.58 16.33 -10.89
C ALA A 294 -4.63 16.41 -9.36
N HIS A 295 -5.81 16.17 -8.79
CA HIS A 295 -6.02 15.99 -7.37
C HIS A 295 -6.28 14.51 -7.13
N TYR A 296 -5.49 13.90 -6.25
CA TYR A 296 -5.68 12.53 -5.78
C TYR A 296 -5.82 12.56 -4.27
N GLU A 297 -6.85 11.92 -3.78
CA GLU A 297 -7.11 11.85 -2.36
C GLU A 297 -7.83 10.57 -1.96
N THR A 298 -7.35 9.98 -0.87
CA THR A 298 -8.04 8.91 -0.15
C THR A 298 -8.89 9.50 0.96
N ILE A 299 -10.12 9.01 1.14
CA ILE A 299 -11.03 9.52 2.18
C ILE A 299 -11.19 8.48 3.29
N GLY A 300 -10.98 8.92 4.53
CA GLY A 300 -11.22 8.09 5.72
C GLY A 300 -12.68 7.67 5.86
N GLY A 301 -12.88 6.52 6.49
CA GLY A 301 -14.19 5.98 6.83
C GLY A 301 -14.32 5.88 8.35
N GLY A 302 -14.62 4.69 8.83
CA GLY A 302 -14.58 4.37 10.25
C GLY A 302 -14.02 2.97 10.47
N THR A 303 -13.37 2.75 11.62
CA THR A 303 -12.92 1.41 12.00
C THR A 303 -14.13 0.55 12.37
N GLY A 304 -13.98 -0.77 12.30
CA GLY A 304 -14.99 -1.66 12.86
C GLY A 304 -15.09 -1.53 14.39
N GLY A 305 -16.23 -1.95 14.94
CA GLY A 305 -16.40 -2.10 16.37
C GLY A 305 -15.36 -3.04 16.96
N ARG A 306 -14.77 -2.67 18.10
CA ARG A 306 -13.71 -3.45 18.77
C ARG A 306 -14.33 -4.38 19.80
N ALA A 307 -13.55 -5.36 20.26
CA ALA A 307 -14.00 -6.30 21.29
C ALA A 307 -14.48 -5.61 22.59
N ASN A 308 -13.98 -4.41 22.89
CA ASN A 308 -14.22 -3.70 24.14
C ASN A 308 -14.79 -2.28 23.99
N LYS A 309 -14.90 -1.73 22.77
CA LYS A 309 -15.26 -0.33 22.50
C LYS A 309 -15.79 -0.14 21.08
N ASP A 310 -16.56 0.91 20.85
CA ASP A 310 -16.96 1.34 19.51
C ASP A 310 -15.76 1.64 18.60
N GLY A 311 -15.99 1.61 17.30
CA GLY A 311 -15.03 2.00 16.28
C GLY A 311 -14.74 3.50 16.29
N VAL A 312 -13.59 3.88 15.76
CA VAL A 312 -13.20 5.28 15.61
C VAL A 312 -13.80 5.81 14.31
N SER A 313 -14.47 6.95 14.38
CA SER A 313 -15.12 7.60 13.23
C SER A 313 -14.15 8.53 12.51
N GLY A 314 -14.31 8.68 11.20
CA GLY A 314 -13.58 9.64 10.38
C GLY A 314 -12.08 9.36 10.23
N VAL A 315 -11.67 8.10 10.21
CA VAL A 315 -10.27 7.70 10.13
C VAL A 315 -10.01 6.73 8.99
N HIS A 316 -8.77 6.73 8.51
CA HIS A 316 -8.26 5.68 7.65
C HIS A 316 -8.15 4.36 8.42
N VAL A 317 -8.36 3.26 7.71
CA VAL A 317 -8.37 1.91 8.28
C VAL A 317 -7.46 0.99 7.49
N ASN A 318 -6.86 0.03 8.19
CA ASN A 318 -6.10 -1.07 7.60
C ASN A 318 -4.97 -0.59 6.67
N MET A 319 -5.17 -0.68 5.35
CA MET A 319 -4.14 -0.48 4.33
C MET A 319 -3.83 0.99 4.02
N THR A 320 -4.40 1.94 4.77
CA THR A 320 -4.17 3.38 4.58
C THR A 320 -3.93 4.09 5.91
N ASN A 321 -3.08 5.13 5.89
CA ASN A 321 -2.72 5.97 7.04
C ASN A 321 -2.27 7.37 6.59
N THR A 322 -3.01 7.98 5.67
CA THR A 322 -2.72 9.33 5.16
C THR A 322 -3.40 10.39 6.03
N LEU A 323 -2.80 11.59 6.11
CA LEU A 323 -3.51 12.76 6.62
C LEU A 323 -4.45 13.31 5.55
N ASN A 324 -5.53 13.98 5.97
CA ASN A 324 -6.42 14.66 5.03
C ASN A 324 -5.72 15.87 4.38
N THR A 325 -6.07 16.19 3.14
CA THR A 325 -5.68 17.47 2.54
C THR A 325 -6.46 18.60 3.22
N PRO A 326 -5.83 19.65 3.76
CA PRO A 326 -6.56 20.80 4.29
C PRO A 326 -7.38 21.47 3.17
N ILE A 327 -8.62 21.86 3.48
CA ILE A 327 -9.53 22.50 2.50
C ILE A 327 -8.89 23.74 1.88
N GLU A 328 -8.28 24.59 2.70
CA GLU A 328 -7.62 25.83 2.25
C GLU A 328 -6.52 25.57 1.22
N ILE A 329 -5.79 24.46 1.37
CA ILE A 329 -4.75 24.06 0.41
C ILE A 329 -5.40 23.54 -0.87
N ALA A 330 -6.41 22.68 -0.74
CA ALA A 330 -7.10 22.13 -1.90
C ALA A 330 -7.82 23.20 -2.76
N GLU A 331 -8.48 24.18 -2.14
CA GLU A 331 -9.14 25.28 -2.86
C GLU A 331 -8.15 26.29 -3.45
N LYS A 332 -6.96 26.42 -2.85
CA LYS A 332 -5.89 27.26 -3.38
C LYS A 332 -5.26 26.67 -4.63
N ASP A 333 -4.99 25.36 -4.61
CA ASP A 333 -4.18 24.71 -5.63
C ASP A 333 -5.01 24.07 -6.76
N TYR A 334 -6.31 23.80 -6.52
CA TYR A 334 -7.19 23.14 -7.48
C TYR A 334 -8.48 23.93 -7.73
N PRO A 335 -9.15 23.75 -8.89
CA PRO A 335 -10.44 24.39 -9.18
C PRO A 335 -11.59 23.70 -8.44
N LEU A 336 -11.46 23.59 -7.12
CA LEU A 336 -12.42 22.98 -6.20
C LEU A 336 -12.90 24.03 -5.20
N LEU A 337 -14.16 23.94 -4.82
CA LEU A 337 -14.76 24.72 -3.74
C LEU A 337 -15.50 23.78 -2.81
N PHE A 338 -14.98 23.54 -1.60
CA PHE A 338 -15.60 22.65 -0.64
C PHE A 338 -16.87 23.29 -0.06
N THR A 339 -17.93 22.49 0.01
CA THR A 339 -19.23 22.90 0.53
C THR A 339 -19.59 22.21 1.84
N ALA A 340 -18.94 21.08 2.16
CA ALA A 340 -19.09 20.41 3.44
C ALA A 340 -17.88 19.52 3.76
N TYR A 341 -17.49 19.49 5.04
CA TYR A 341 -16.58 18.48 5.57
C TYR A 341 -16.96 18.17 7.02
N HIS A 342 -17.57 17.00 7.25
CA HIS A 342 -18.01 16.58 8.59
C HIS A 342 -18.16 15.06 8.68
N ILE A 343 -18.30 14.53 9.89
CA ILE A 343 -18.64 13.11 10.11
C ILE A 343 -20.03 12.81 9.53
N ARG A 344 -20.15 11.71 8.79
CA ARG A 344 -21.43 11.17 8.33
C ARG A 344 -22.10 10.43 9.47
N TYR A 345 -22.71 11.18 10.38
CA TYR A 345 -23.32 10.61 11.59
C TYR A 345 -24.28 9.46 11.31
N ARG A 346 -24.20 8.39 12.11
CA ARG A 346 -25.04 7.18 12.03
C ARG A 346 -24.84 6.37 10.74
N SER A 347 -23.64 6.38 10.19
CA SER A 347 -23.27 5.53 9.05
C SER A 347 -22.49 4.29 9.44
N GLY A 348 -21.93 4.24 10.66
CA GLY A 348 -21.26 3.06 11.20
C GLY A 348 -22.23 1.90 11.42
N GLY A 349 -21.75 0.67 11.19
CA GLY A 349 -22.54 -0.54 11.37
C GLY A 349 -22.97 -0.75 12.83
N ASP A 350 -24.20 -1.25 13.02
CA ASP A 350 -24.71 -1.57 14.36
C ASP A 350 -24.13 -2.88 14.91
N GLY A 351 -23.93 -2.91 16.22
CA GLY A 351 -23.42 -4.06 16.96
C GLY A 351 -23.37 -3.77 18.46
N LYS A 352 -22.93 -4.74 19.27
CA LYS A 352 -22.68 -4.52 20.71
C LYS A 352 -21.75 -3.32 20.93
N HIS A 353 -20.72 -3.23 20.10
CA HIS A 353 -19.91 -2.04 19.90
C HIS A 353 -20.09 -1.61 18.44
N LYS A 354 -20.48 -0.36 18.22
CA LYS A 354 -20.80 0.18 16.90
C LYS A 354 -19.52 0.35 16.06
N GLY A 355 -19.66 0.26 14.74
CA GLY A 355 -18.63 0.74 13.82
C GLY A 355 -18.49 2.26 13.89
N GLY A 356 -17.31 2.76 13.53
CA GLY A 356 -17.10 4.20 13.38
C GLY A 356 -17.89 4.76 12.19
N ASP A 357 -18.36 5.99 12.33
CA ASP A 357 -19.01 6.72 11.25
C ASP A 357 -17.99 7.16 10.19
N GLY A 358 -18.44 7.20 8.92
CA GLY A 358 -17.64 7.70 7.81
C GLY A 358 -17.57 9.22 7.73
N ILE A 359 -17.11 9.73 6.59
CA ILE A 359 -16.92 11.16 6.33
C ILE A 359 -17.85 11.61 5.20
N VAL A 360 -18.44 12.79 5.34
CA VAL A 360 -18.98 13.58 4.22
C VAL A 360 -17.93 14.61 3.84
N ARG A 361 -17.48 14.55 2.58
CA ARG A 361 -16.61 15.56 1.98
C ARG A 361 -17.17 15.97 0.64
N ALA A 362 -17.75 17.17 0.59
CA ALA A 362 -18.49 17.66 -0.57
C ALA A 362 -17.81 18.91 -1.13
N PHE A 363 -17.76 19.00 -2.46
CA PHE A 363 -17.18 20.12 -3.18
C PHE A 363 -17.90 20.36 -4.51
N LYS A 364 -17.81 21.59 -5.00
CA LYS A 364 -18.15 21.97 -6.36
C LYS A 364 -16.88 22.02 -7.18
N ILE A 365 -16.96 21.54 -8.41
CA ILE A 365 -15.89 21.64 -9.38
C ILE A 365 -16.09 22.91 -10.19
N LEU A 366 -15.05 23.73 -10.34
CA LEU A 366 -15.09 25.05 -10.98
C LEU A 366 -14.57 25.05 -12.43
N ALA A 367 -14.24 23.87 -12.97
CA ALA A 367 -13.68 23.67 -14.30
C ALA A 367 -14.19 22.36 -14.94
N GLU A 368 -14.10 22.24 -16.26
CA GLU A 368 -14.31 20.95 -16.93
C GLU A 368 -13.28 19.93 -16.43
N THR A 369 -13.77 18.79 -15.93
CA THR A 369 -12.98 17.87 -15.11
C THR A 369 -13.36 16.43 -15.41
N LYS A 370 -12.36 15.56 -15.51
CA LYS A 370 -12.54 14.12 -15.46
C LYS A 370 -12.49 13.68 -13.99
N LEU A 371 -13.59 13.07 -13.54
CA LEU A 371 -13.70 12.41 -12.24
C LEU A 371 -13.50 10.91 -12.42
N SER A 372 -12.72 10.31 -11.55
CA SER A 372 -12.63 8.86 -11.41
C SER A 372 -12.74 8.53 -9.92
N ILE A 373 -13.59 7.55 -9.62
CA ILE A 373 -13.81 7.05 -8.26
C ILE A 373 -13.48 5.57 -8.27
N LEU A 374 -12.78 5.14 -7.23
CA LEU A 374 -12.56 3.73 -6.95
C LEU A 374 -12.74 3.52 -5.44
N GLY A 375 -13.69 2.68 -5.06
CA GLY A 375 -14.07 2.50 -3.66
C GLY A 375 -15.19 1.48 -3.46
#